data_AF-A0A9X7NXB6-F1
#
_entry.id   AF-A0A9X7NXB6-F1
#
_cell.length_a   1.000
_cell.length_b   1.000
_cell.length_c   1.000
_cell.angle_alpha   90.00
_cell.angle_beta   90.00
_cell.angle_gamma   90.00
#
_symmetry.space_group_name_H-M   'P 1'
#
loop_
_entity.id
_entity.type
_entity.pdbx_description
1 polymer ?
#
loop_
_entity_poly.entity_id
_entity_poly.type
_entity_poly.pdbx_seq_one_letter_code
_entity_poly.pdbx_strand_id
1 'polypeptide(L)' 'FQASVSVPVDVEGARKVLKLVDALEDNDDVQNVWTNVDLSDEVLAALEEE' A
#
# COMPACT_ATOMS: atom_id res chain seq x y z
N PHE A 1 -0.32 13.73 -4.23
CA PHE A 1 -0.85 13.38 -5.56
C PHE A 1 -2.04 12.47 -5.37
N GLN A 2 -3.10 12.60 -6.19
CA GLN A 2 -4.23 11.68 -6.17
C GLN A 2 -4.38 11.07 -7.56
N ALA A 3 -4.33 9.74 -7.65
CA ALA A 3 -4.51 9.03 -8.90
C ALA A 3 -5.97 9.11 -9.35
N SER A 4 -6.20 9.18 -10.66
CA SER A 4 -7.55 9.19 -11.27
C SER A 4 -8.18 7.80 -11.37
N VAL A 5 -7.41 6.73 -11.12
CA VAL A 5 -7.83 5.34 -11.17
C VAL A 5 -7.17 4.61 -10.01
N SER A 6 -7.95 3.78 -9.30
CA SER A 6 -7.46 2.91 -8.24
C SER A 6 -7.40 1.46 -8.71
N VAL A 7 -6.49 0.68 -8.14
CA VAL A 7 -6.26 -0.73 -8.49
C VAL A 7 -6.46 -1.60 -7.23
N PRO A 8 -7.50 -2.45 -7.21
CA PRO A 8 -7.70 -3.38 -6.12
C PRO A 8 -6.61 -4.45 -6.12
N VAL A 9 -6.17 -4.81 -4.93
CA VAL A 9 -5.20 -5.89 -4.71
C VAL A 9 -5.75 -6.88 -3.69
N ASP A 10 -5.28 -8.13 -3.77
CA ASP A 10 -5.51 -9.13 -2.75
C ASP A 10 -4.58 -8.92 -1.54
N VAL A 11 -4.76 -9.73 -0.49
CA VAL A 11 -3.96 -9.64 0.74
C VAL A 11 -2.46 -9.82 0.47
N GLU A 12 -2.09 -10.76 -0.41
CA GLU A 12 -0.69 -10.98 -0.76
C GLU A 12 -0.07 -9.76 -1.46
N GLY A 13 -0.80 -9.19 -2.42
CA GLY A 13 -0.42 -7.97 -3.13
C GLY A 13 -0.30 -6.78 -2.19
N ALA A 14 -1.28 -6.60 -1.30
CA ALA A 14 -1.28 -5.54 -0.30
C ALA A 14 -0.03 -5.62 0.59
N ARG A 15 0.31 -6.80 1.12
CA ARG A 15 1.51 -7.01 1.95
C ARG A 15 2.79 -6.61 1.24
N LYS A 16 2.92 -7.00 -0.04
CA LYS A 16 4.10 -6.67 -0.84
C LYS A 16 4.20 -5.18 -1.10
N VAL A 17 3.08 -4.53 -1.41
CA VAL A 17 3.06 -3.07 -1.63
C VAL A 17 3.34 -2.32 -0.35
N LEU A 18 2.70 -2.66 0.77
CA LEU A 18 2.94 -2.00 2.06
C LEU A 18 4.42 -2.11 2.45
N LYS A 19 5.00 -3.31 2.37
CA LYS A 19 6.45 -3.49 2.62
C LYS A 19 7.34 -2.66 1.69
N LEU A 20 6.94 -2.49 0.43
CA LEU A 20 7.67 -1.64 -0.51
C LEU A 20 7.54 -0.16 -0.14
N VAL A 21 6.34 0.28 0.24
CA VAL A 21 6.08 1.65 0.71
C VAL A 21 6.95 1.93 1.93
N ASP A 22 6.93 1.06 2.94
CA ASP A 22 7.74 1.19 4.16
C ASP A 22 9.23 1.35 3.80
N ALA A 23 9.76 0.47 2.94
CA ALA A 23 11.16 0.51 2.53
C ALA A 23 11.54 1.80 1.75
N LEU A 24 10.58 2.42 1.06
CA LEU A 24 10.78 3.70 0.37
C LEU A 24 10.69 4.87 1.34
N GLU A 25 9.83 4.80 2.35
CA GLU A 25 9.68 5.84 3.39
C GLU A 25 10.87 5.88 4.35
N ASP A 26 11.55 4.76 4.56
CA ASP A 26 12.79 4.67 5.35
C ASP A 26 14.00 5.34 4.68
N ASN A 27 13.89 5.73 3.41
CA ASN A 27 14.97 6.34 2.66
C ASN A 27 14.97 7.88 2.84
N ASP A 28 16.09 8.44 3.31
CA ASP A 28 16.26 9.86 3.62
C ASP A 28 16.19 10.80 2.39
N ASP A 29 16.44 10.28 1.19
CA ASP A 29 16.31 11.00 -0.07
C ASP A 29 14.85 10.99 -0.62
N VAL A 30 13.99 10.11 -0.11
CA VAL A 30 12.59 10.00 -0.54
C VAL A 30 11.72 10.97 0.25
N GLN A 31 11.13 11.93 -0.45
CA GLN A 31 10.33 12.99 0.19
C GLN A 31 8.85 12.63 0.35
N ASN A 32 8.29 11.84 -0.58
CA ASN A 32 6.88 11.48 -0.59
C ASN A 32 6.66 10.17 -1.34
N VAL A 33 5.73 9.35 -0.84
CA VAL A 33 5.24 8.14 -1.52
C VAL A 33 3.74 8.28 -1.78
N TRP A 34 3.31 7.93 -2.99
CA TRP A 34 1.89 7.87 -3.35
C TRP A 34 1.60 6.55 -4.04
N THR A 35 0.45 5.97 -3.76
CA THR A 35 -0.01 4.73 -4.39
C THR A 35 -1.44 4.94 -4.90
N ASN A 36 -1.84 4.11 -5.85
CA ASN A 36 -3.23 4.00 -6.28
C ASN A 36 -3.84 2.65 -5.86
N VAL A 37 -3.26 2.02 -4.83
CA VAL A 37 -3.75 0.75 -4.32
C VAL A 37 -5.10 0.97 -3.64
N ASP A 38 -6.04 0.11 -3.96
CA ASP A 38 -7.35 0.03 -3.33
C ASP A 38 -7.38 -1.21 -2.41
N LEU A 39 -7.58 -0.98 -1.12
CA LEU A 39 -7.64 -2.01 -0.10
C LEU A 39 -9.11 -2.13 0.34
N SER A 40 -9.73 -3.27 0.01
CA SER A 40 -11.10 -3.54 0.47
C SER A 40 -11.14 -3.77 1.98
N ASP A 41 -12.32 -3.60 2.59
CA ASP A 41 -12.52 -3.84 4.03
C ASP A 41 -12.08 -5.25 4.46
N GLU A 42 -12.31 -6.25 3.61
CA GLU A 42 -11.88 -7.64 3.84
C GLU A 42 -10.35 -7.76 3.86
N VAL A 43 -9.67 -7.10 2.92
CA VAL A 43 -8.21 -7.12 2.85
C VAL A 43 -7.61 -6.37 4.04
N LEU A 44 -8.18 -5.22 4.43
CA LEU A 44 -7.74 -4.48 5.61
C LEU A 44 -7.87 -5.31 6.89
N ALA A 45 -9.03 -5.95 7.10
CA ALA A 45 -9.24 -6.83 8.25
C ALA A 45 -8.20 -7.98 8.29
N ALA A 46 -7.93 -8.61 7.15
CA ALA A 46 -6.93 -9.68 7.04
C ALA A 46 -5.47 -9.22 7.25
N LEU A 47 -5.19 -7.92 7.14
CA LEU A 47 -3.88 -7.34 7.44
C LEU A 47 -3.74 -6.96 8.92
N GLU A 48 -4.85 -6.64 9.60
CA GLU A 48 -4.88 -6.29 11.03
C GLU A 48 -4.86 -7.51 11.96
N GLU A 49 -5.26 -8.68 11.47
CA GLU A 49 -5.26 -9.95 12.23
C GLU A 49 -3.85 -10.60 12.36
N GLU A 50 -2.81 -10.01 11.77
CA GLU A 50 -1.39 -10.43 11.90
C GLU A 50 -0.58 -9.51 12.83
#